data_AF-A0A0D6DXP5-F1
#
_entry.id   AF-A0A0D6DXP5-F1
#
_cell.length_a   1.000
_cell.length_b   1.000
_cell.length_c   1.000
_cell.angle_alpha   90.00
_cell.angle_beta   90.00
_cell.angle_gamma   90.00
#
_symmetry.space_group_name_H-M   'P 1'
#
loop_
_entity.id
_entity.type
_entity.pdbx_description
1 polymer ?
#
loop_
_entity_poly.entity_id
_entity_poly.type
_entity_poly.pdbx_seq_one_letter_code
_entity_poly.pdbx_strand_id
1 'polypeptide(L)'
;MDITTFETFASHRILQTTIELDGETYPSLPVKLPPLFCLAVAESGINLFELIPLTTRKKQDKLAMFSYRDIEKIVISPIKKLTSVVFALGDRLNLDIILHLTDGRQFHFECEDMSMLVPLAASLASHQVMLLDRFGLIQSYQDATSTKEGYQFLLEKFSGISDEQQLVNLRIGQVEE
;
A
#
# COMPACT_ATOMS: atom_id res chain seq x y z
N MET A 1 -9.70 18.65 -2.13
CA MET A 1 -8.40 19.06 -2.69
C MET A 1 -8.53 19.00 -4.21
N ASP A 2 -7.86 19.87 -4.96
CA ASP A 2 -7.73 19.69 -6.41
C ASP A 2 -6.51 18.82 -6.76
N ILE A 3 -6.40 18.38 -8.02
CA ILE A 3 -5.35 17.46 -8.44
C ILE A 3 -3.94 18.06 -8.29
N THR A 4 -3.74 19.33 -8.63
CA THR A 4 -2.42 19.99 -8.54
C THR A 4 -1.95 20.11 -7.10
N THR A 5 -2.87 20.45 -6.20
CA THR A 5 -2.61 20.50 -4.76
C THR A 5 -2.30 19.11 -4.22
N PHE A 6 -3.02 18.08 -4.71
CA PHE A 6 -2.74 16.70 -4.36
C PHE A 6 -1.35 16.25 -4.79
N GLU A 7 -0.97 16.49 -6.04
CA GLU A 7 0.34 16.10 -6.56
C GLU A 7 1.47 16.74 -5.75
N THR A 8 1.34 18.03 -5.46
CA THR A 8 2.27 18.76 -4.60
C THR A 8 2.32 18.16 -3.20
N PHE A 9 1.14 17.83 -2.64
CA PHE A 9 1.04 17.20 -1.32
C PHE A 9 1.67 15.80 -1.29
N ALA A 10 1.46 15.00 -2.33
CA ALA A 10 1.86 13.60 -2.38
C ALA A 10 3.35 13.38 -2.74
N SER A 11 3.95 14.31 -3.50
CA SER A 11 5.30 14.19 -4.06
C SER A 11 6.44 13.86 -3.07
N HIS A 12 6.24 14.10 -1.76
CA HIS A 12 7.26 13.85 -0.74
C HIS A 12 6.69 13.12 0.49
N ARG A 13 5.55 12.43 0.32
CA ARG A 13 4.82 11.83 1.45
C ARG A 13 4.36 10.42 1.13
N ILE A 14 4.40 9.56 2.14
CA ILE A 14 3.70 8.29 2.13
C ILE A 14 2.28 8.54 2.65
N LEU A 15 1.28 8.23 1.82
CA LEU A 15 -0.11 8.57 2.07
C LEU A 15 -0.83 7.41 2.76
N GLN A 16 -1.32 7.62 3.98
CA GLN A 16 -2.13 6.61 4.66
C GLN A 16 -3.45 6.39 3.91
N THR A 17 -3.67 5.16 3.45
CA THR A 17 -4.80 4.81 2.59
C THR A 17 -5.50 3.53 3.05
N THR A 18 -6.80 3.46 2.81
CA THR A 18 -7.47 2.17 2.62
C THR A 18 -7.33 1.71 1.17
N ILE A 19 -7.41 0.41 0.97
CA ILE A 19 -7.52 -0.22 -0.34
C ILE A 19 -8.92 -0.83 -0.46
N GLU A 20 -9.64 -0.50 -1.52
CA GLU A 20 -10.85 -1.20 -1.92
C GLU A 20 -10.55 -2.10 -3.10
N LEU A 21 -10.89 -3.37 -2.97
CA LEU A 21 -10.65 -4.40 -3.97
C LEU A 21 -11.78 -5.43 -3.89
N ASP A 22 -12.39 -5.76 -5.03
CA ASP A 22 -13.47 -6.76 -5.15
C ASP A 22 -14.64 -6.56 -4.16
N GLY A 23 -14.94 -5.30 -3.82
CA GLY A 23 -16.02 -4.94 -2.88
C GLY A 23 -15.63 -5.01 -1.40
N GLU A 24 -14.41 -5.41 -1.08
CA GLU A 24 -13.85 -5.40 0.27
C GLU A 24 -12.98 -4.15 0.52
N THR A 25 -12.79 -3.78 1.78
CA THR A 25 -11.96 -2.63 2.20
C THR A 25 -10.91 -3.08 3.20
N TYR A 26 -9.67 -2.65 2.97
CA TYR A 26 -8.48 -3.04 3.73
C TYR A 26 -7.74 -1.80 4.26
N PRO A 27 -7.41 -1.73 5.56
CA PRO A 27 -8.00 -2.57 6.61
C PRO A 27 -9.52 -2.33 6.69
N SER A 28 -10.27 -3.34 7.11
CA SER A 28 -11.71 -3.19 7.40
C SER A 28 -11.94 -2.27 8.60
N LEU A 29 -10.99 -2.22 9.53
CA LEU A 29 -10.95 -1.33 10.69
C LEU A 29 -9.51 -0.82 10.89
N PRO A 30 -9.22 0.47 10.58
CA PRO A 30 -7.91 1.07 10.84
C PRO A 30 -7.55 1.09 12.33
N VAL A 31 -6.26 0.90 12.66
CA VAL A 31 -5.80 0.69 14.04
C VAL A 31 -5.39 1.99 14.75
N LYS A 32 -4.77 2.96 14.06
CA LYS A 32 -4.20 4.16 14.71
C LYS A 32 -4.79 5.49 14.23
N LEU A 33 -4.73 5.76 12.93
CA LEU A 33 -5.19 7.03 12.34
C LEU A 33 -6.21 6.75 11.25
N PRO A 34 -7.29 7.55 11.15
CA PRO A 34 -8.21 7.42 10.04
C PRO A 34 -7.42 7.69 8.74
N PRO A 35 -7.43 6.77 7.77
CA PRO A 35 -6.81 7.00 6.48
C PRO A 35 -7.39 8.27 5.87
N LEU A 36 -6.56 9.04 5.19
CA LEU A 36 -6.99 10.26 4.51
C LEU A 36 -7.44 9.98 3.09
N PHE A 37 -7.02 8.84 2.55
CA PHE A 37 -7.24 8.44 1.18
C PHE A 37 -7.81 7.03 1.09
N CYS A 38 -8.43 6.74 -0.04
CA CYS A 38 -8.82 5.40 -0.43
C CYS A 38 -8.41 5.16 -1.88
N LEU A 39 -7.68 4.07 -2.14
CA LEU A 39 -7.46 3.55 -3.48
C LEU A 39 -8.50 2.49 -3.77
N ALA A 40 -9.36 2.71 -4.76
CA ALA A 40 -10.30 1.71 -5.23
C ALA A 40 -9.80 1.12 -6.55
N VAL A 41 -9.44 -0.16 -6.52
CA VAL A 41 -9.04 -0.93 -7.69
C VAL A 41 -10.32 -1.28 -8.47
N ALA A 42 -10.43 -0.78 -9.70
CA ALA A 42 -11.59 -0.94 -10.55
C ALA A 42 -11.19 -1.39 -11.96
N GLU A 43 -12.16 -1.80 -12.78
CA GLU A 43 -11.89 -2.33 -14.13
C GLU A 43 -11.16 -1.34 -15.06
N SER A 44 -11.38 -0.04 -14.88
CA SER A 44 -10.81 1.02 -15.74
C SER A 44 -9.48 1.59 -15.23
N GLY A 45 -9.08 1.23 -14.02
CA GLY A 45 -7.89 1.77 -13.36
C GLY A 45 -8.05 1.85 -11.84
N ILE A 46 -7.13 2.54 -11.20
CA ILE A 46 -7.12 2.75 -9.76
C ILE A 46 -7.64 4.16 -9.47
N ASN A 47 -8.77 4.25 -8.78
CA ASN A 47 -9.37 5.53 -8.40
C ASN A 47 -8.87 5.95 -7.03
N LEU A 48 -8.52 7.22 -6.88
CA LEU A 48 -8.14 7.82 -5.62
C LEU A 48 -9.27 8.70 -5.11
N PHE A 49 -9.69 8.47 -3.87
CA PHE A 49 -10.67 9.28 -3.17
C PHE A 49 -10.06 9.89 -1.92
N GLU A 50 -10.47 11.11 -1.58
CA GLU A 50 -10.31 11.62 -0.22
C GLU A 50 -11.37 11.00 0.69
N LEU A 51 -10.97 10.69 1.91
CA LEU A 51 -11.88 10.29 2.97
C LEU A 51 -12.31 11.49 3.80
N ILE A 52 -13.59 11.53 4.17
CA ILE A 52 -14.14 12.51 5.09
C ILE A 52 -13.60 12.18 6.49
N PRO A 53 -12.89 13.11 7.16
CA PRO A 53 -12.38 12.90 8.51
C PRO A 53 -13.48 12.41 9.46
N LEU A 54 -13.10 11.58 10.44
CA LEU A 54 -13.96 10.97 11.48
C LEU A 54 -14.98 9.93 10.98
N THR A 55 -15.54 10.09 9.77
CA THR A 55 -16.53 9.15 9.22
C THR A 55 -15.93 8.09 8.30
N THR A 56 -14.69 8.31 7.83
CA THR A 56 -13.94 7.49 6.87
C THR A 56 -14.71 7.16 5.58
N ARG A 57 -15.79 7.91 5.29
CA ARG A 57 -16.56 7.78 4.05
C ARG A 57 -15.80 8.47 2.92
N LYS A 58 -15.80 7.85 1.74
CA LYS A 58 -15.27 8.49 0.52
C LYS A 58 -16.08 9.75 0.19
N LYS A 59 -15.39 10.79 -0.27
CA LYS A 59 -16.05 11.89 -0.99
C LYS A 59 -16.69 11.35 -2.26
N GLN A 60 -17.76 12.02 -2.71
CA GLN A 60 -18.52 11.60 -3.89
C GLN A 60 -17.67 11.63 -5.15
N ASP A 61 -16.86 12.68 -5.31
CA ASP A 61 -15.99 12.85 -6.46
C ASP A 61 -14.63 12.19 -6.21
N LYS A 62 -14.12 11.51 -7.24
CA LYS A 62 -12.74 11.01 -7.25
C LYS A 62 -11.77 12.18 -7.36
N LEU A 63 -10.71 12.14 -6.54
CA LEU A 63 -9.63 13.11 -6.59
C LEU A 63 -8.74 12.89 -7.82
N ALA A 64 -8.44 11.63 -8.12
CA ALA A 64 -7.64 11.22 -9.27
C ALA A 64 -8.09 9.85 -9.79
N MET A 65 -7.71 9.55 -11.03
CA MET A 65 -7.83 8.22 -11.63
C MET A 65 -6.52 7.90 -12.32
N PHE A 66 -5.90 6.79 -11.93
CA PHE A 66 -4.71 6.25 -12.57
C PHE A 66 -5.16 5.14 -13.51
N SER A 67 -5.21 5.44 -14.82
CA SER A 67 -5.54 4.41 -15.81
C SER A 67 -4.41 3.38 -15.87
N TYR A 68 -4.73 2.10 -16.06
CA TYR A 68 -3.73 1.05 -16.15
C TYR A 68 -2.69 1.28 -17.24
N ARG A 69 -3.08 1.91 -18.36
CA ARG A 69 -2.16 2.27 -19.44
C ARG A 69 -1.14 3.35 -19.06
N ASP A 70 -1.46 4.17 -18.06
CA ASP A 70 -0.62 5.28 -17.60
C ASP A 70 0.30 4.83 -16.46
N ILE A 71 0.08 3.62 -15.92
CA ILE A 71 0.91 3.00 -14.87
C ILE A 71 2.02 2.21 -15.56
N GLU A 72 3.26 2.59 -15.27
CA GLU A 72 4.44 1.86 -15.74
C GLU A 72 4.63 0.57 -14.93
N LYS A 73 4.64 0.72 -13.59
CA LYS A 73 4.77 -0.39 -12.65
C LYS A 73 4.23 -0.01 -11.28
N ILE A 74 3.90 -1.03 -10.51
CA ILE A 74 3.57 -0.92 -9.08
C ILE A 74 4.63 -1.69 -8.32
N VAL A 75 5.22 -1.07 -7.29
CA VAL A 75 6.16 -1.74 -6.38
C VAL A 75 5.48 -1.89 -5.02
N ILE A 76 5.60 -3.07 -4.43
CA ILE A 76 5.15 -3.30 -3.05
C ILE A 76 6.33 -3.52 -2.12
N SER A 77 6.24 -2.94 -0.92
CA SER A 77 7.29 -3.04 0.09
C SER A 77 6.70 -3.08 1.50
N PRO A 78 7.28 -3.84 2.44
CA PRO A 78 6.89 -3.73 3.85
C PRO A 78 7.49 -2.45 4.46
N ILE A 79 6.70 -1.75 5.26
CA ILE A 79 7.13 -0.65 6.13
C ILE A 79 6.98 -1.10 7.57
N LYS A 80 8.06 -1.13 8.35
CA LYS A 80 7.98 -1.40 9.79
C LYS A 80 7.57 -0.13 10.53
N LYS A 81 6.63 -0.26 11.45
CA LYS A 81 6.14 0.80 12.31
C LYS A 81 6.10 0.32 13.74
N LEU A 82 6.37 1.24 14.66
CA LEU A 82 6.19 1.00 16.08
C LEU A 82 4.70 1.09 16.46
N THR A 83 4.20 0.03 17.07
CA THR A 83 2.92 0.03 17.77
C THR A 83 3.16 0.31 19.24
N SER A 84 2.27 1.11 19.82
CA SER A 84 2.21 1.36 21.25
C SER A 84 0.82 0.94 21.69
N VAL A 85 0.71 -0.25 22.27
CA VAL A 85 -0.47 -0.61 23.04
C VAL A 85 -0.11 -0.32 24.50
N VAL A 86 -1.08 0.15 25.30
CA VAL A 86 -0.94 0.76 26.65
C VAL A 86 0.08 0.11 27.61
N PHE A 87 0.51 -1.14 27.37
CA PHE A 87 1.45 -1.88 28.21
C PHE A 87 2.63 -2.54 27.48
N ALA A 88 2.81 -2.37 26.16
CA ALA A 88 3.95 -2.93 25.41
C ALA A 88 4.26 -2.19 24.10
N LEU A 89 5.55 -2.07 23.80
CA LEU A 89 6.05 -1.77 22.45
C LEU A 89 6.01 -3.06 21.63
N GLY A 90 5.39 -3.00 20.46
CA GLY A 90 5.37 -4.10 19.51
C GLY A 90 5.56 -3.57 18.09
N ASP A 91 6.08 -4.40 17.20
CA ASP A 91 6.25 -4.04 15.79
C ASP A 91 4.98 -4.34 14.99
N ARG A 92 4.72 -3.51 13.99
CA ARG A 92 3.74 -3.79 12.93
C ARG A 92 4.40 -3.59 11.58
N LEU A 93 3.97 -4.38 10.60
CA LEU A 93 4.30 -4.18 9.21
C LEU A 93 3.07 -3.61 8.48
N ASN A 94 3.29 -2.52 7.77
CA ASN A 94 2.34 -1.92 6.84
C ASN A 94 2.83 -2.15 5.40
N LEU A 95 1.92 -2.12 4.44
CA LEU A 95 2.25 -2.21 3.02
C LEU A 95 2.48 -0.81 2.47
N ASP A 96 3.62 -0.56 1.83
CA ASP A 96 3.77 0.55 0.87
C ASP A 96 3.41 0.04 -0.52
N ILE A 97 2.51 0.76 -1.19
CA ILE A 97 2.21 0.59 -2.60
C ILE A 97 2.74 1.83 -3.32
N ILE A 98 3.74 1.62 -4.16
CA ILE A 98 4.40 2.68 -4.91
C ILE A 98 3.92 2.61 -6.35
N LEU A 99 3.12 3.58 -6.76
CA LEU A 99 2.70 3.71 -8.16
C LEU A 99 3.73 4.54 -8.93
N HIS A 100 4.32 3.94 -9.96
CA HIS A 100 5.14 4.63 -10.95
C HIS A 100 4.31 4.87 -12.21
N LEU A 101 4.17 6.12 -12.62
CA LEU A 101 3.47 6.52 -13.83
C LEU A 101 4.44 6.72 -14.99
N THR A 102 3.94 6.50 -16.21
CA THR A 102 4.68 6.64 -17.47
C THR A 102 5.23 8.05 -17.73
N ASP A 103 4.72 9.07 -17.05
CA ASP A 103 5.22 10.44 -17.10
C ASP A 103 6.28 10.76 -16.04
N GLY A 104 6.74 9.74 -15.30
CA GLY A 104 7.77 9.85 -14.27
C GLY A 104 7.26 10.27 -12.89
N ARG A 105 5.95 10.55 -12.73
CA ARG A 105 5.38 10.79 -11.40
C ARG A 105 5.36 9.51 -10.57
N GLN A 106 5.56 9.68 -9.26
CA GLN A 106 5.56 8.58 -8.30
C GLN A 106 4.69 8.95 -7.09
N PHE A 107 3.89 7.99 -6.62
CA PHE A 107 3.02 8.16 -5.47
C PHE A 107 3.15 6.96 -4.52
N HIS A 108 3.30 7.23 -3.22
CA HIS A 108 3.41 6.22 -2.17
C HIS A 108 2.13 6.15 -1.34
N PHE A 109 1.59 4.94 -1.18
CA PHE A 109 0.37 4.70 -0.43
C PHE A 109 0.60 3.61 0.62
N GLU A 110 0.45 3.97 1.89
CA GLU A 110 0.60 3.06 3.02
C GLU A 110 -0.75 2.48 3.44
N CYS A 111 -0.87 1.16 3.39
CA CYS A 111 -1.99 0.41 3.94
C CYS A 111 -1.58 -0.36 5.20
N GLU A 112 -2.43 -0.35 6.23
CA GLU A 112 -2.16 -1.04 7.49
C GLU A 112 -2.41 -2.55 7.45
N ASP A 113 -2.92 -3.04 6.34
CA ASP A 113 -3.28 -4.44 6.09
C ASP A 113 -2.52 -4.94 4.86
N MET A 114 -2.13 -6.21 4.85
CA MET A 114 -1.50 -6.86 3.68
C MET A 114 -2.25 -8.12 3.24
N SER A 115 -3.37 -8.43 3.87
CA SER A 115 -4.18 -9.61 3.57
C SER A 115 -4.69 -9.64 2.12
N MET A 116 -4.80 -8.46 1.51
CA MET A 116 -5.24 -8.28 0.12
C MET A 116 -4.13 -8.49 -0.93
N LEU A 117 -2.90 -8.82 -0.55
CA LEU A 117 -1.79 -8.92 -1.51
C LEU A 117 -2.03 -9.92 -2.63
N VAL A 118 -2.58 -11.09 -2.31
CA VAL A 118 -2.87 -12.14 -3.30
C VAL A 118 -3.95 -11.71 -4.30
N PRO A 119 -5.16 -11.27 -3.86
CA PRO A 119 -6.17 -10.79 -4.81
C PRO A 119 -5.71 -9.52 -5.54
N LEU A 120 -4.95 -8.62 -4.90
CA LEU A 120 -4.41 -7.42 -5.55
C LEU A 120 -3.48 -7.80 -6.71
N ALA A 121 -2.58 -8.75 -6.50
CA ALA A 121 -1.67 -9.24 -7.53
C ALA A 121 -2.44 -9.85 -8.72
N ALA A 122 -3.48 -10.64 -8.44
CA ALA A 122 -4.33 -11.22 -9.47
C ALA A 122 -5.08 -10.15 -10.28
N SER A 123 -5.64 -9.14 -9.61
CA SER A 123 -6.36 -8.04 -10.24
C SER A 123 -5.43 -7.23 -11.17
N LEU A 124 -4.26 -6.83 -10.68
CA LEU A 124 -3.26 -6.09 -11.45
C LEU A 124 -2.75 -6.90 -12.66
N ALA A 125 -2.50 -8.21 -12.48
CA ALA A 125 -2.09 -9.09 -13.56
C ALA A 125 -3.16 -9.19 -14.66
N SER A 126 -4.45 -9.24 -14.30
CA SER A 126 -5.55 -9.29 -15.28
C SER A 126 -5.62 -8.02 -16.15
N HIS A 127 -5.12 -6.90 -15.63
CA HIS A 127 -4.99 -5.63 -16.33
C HIS A 127 -3.60 -5.37 -16.93
N GLN A 128 -2.73 -6.38 -16.97
CA GLN A 128 -1.37 -6.30 -17.52
C GLN A 128 -0.48 -5.25 -16.82
N VAL A 129 -0.77 -4.93 -15.55
CA VAL A 129 0.07 -4.04 -14.76
C VAL A 129 1.22 -4.83 -14.16
N MET A 130 2.45 -4.36 -14.38
CA MET A 130 3.63 -4.96 -13.76
C MET A 130 3.62 -4.69 -12.25
N LEU A 131 3.63 -5.75 -11.44
CA LEU A 131 3.75 -5.70 -9.98
C LEU A 131 5.11 -6.26 -9.55
N LEU A 132 5.93 -5.43 -8.91
CA LEU A 132 7.23 -5.81 -8.37
C LEU A 132 7.14 -6.09 -6.87
N ASP A 133 7.39 -7.34 -6.50
CA ASP A 133 7.46 -7.81 -5.11
C ASP A 133 8.85 -8.37 -4.81
N ARG A 134 9.75 -7.49 -4.36
CA ARG A 134 11.15 -7.88 -4.07
C ARG A 134 11.31 -8.60 -2.74
N PHE A 135 10.29 -8.55 -1.89
CA PHE A 135 10.34 -9.09 -0.54
C PHE A 135 9.63 -10.44 -0.41
N GLY A 136 8.99 -10.90 -1.50
CA GLY A 136 8.21 -12.13 -1.55
C GLY A 136 6.99 -12.06 -0.63
N LEU A 137 6.38 -10.88 -0.51
CA LEU A 137 5.19 -10.67 0.32
C LEU A 137 4.01 -11.50 -0.19
N ILE A 138 3.75 -11.47 -1.50
CA ILE A 138 2.65 -12.19 -2.14
C ILE A 138 2.81 -13.69 -1.92
N GLN A 139 4.00 -14.23 -2.21
CA GLN A 139 4.30 -15.65 -2.02
C GLN A 139 4.12 -16.07 -0.55
N SER A 140 4.57 -15.24 0.40
CA SER A 140 4.39 -15.50 1.83
C SER A 140 2.93 -15.62 2.24
N TYR A 141 2.02 -14.84 1.62
CA TYR A 141 0.58 -14.97 1.84
C TYR A 141 -0.06 -16.13 1.06
N GLN A 142 0.48 -16.50 -0.11
CA GLN A 142 0.00 -17.65 -0.89
C GLN A 142 0.33 -18.99 -0.21
N ASP A 143 1.50 -19.11 0.41
CA ASP A 143 1.95 -20.32 1.08
C ASP A 143 1.37 -20.49 2.49
N ALA A 144 0.85 -19.41 3.07
CA ALA A 144 0.29 -19.45 4.41
C ALA A 144 -1.09 -20.15 4.45
N THR A 145 -1.35 -20.88 5.53
CA THR A 145 -2.67 -21.51 5.75
C THR A 145 -3.72 -20.50 6.21
N SER A 146 -3.30 -19.31 6.64
CA SER A 146 -4.18 -18.22 7.01
C SER A 146 -3.50 -16.85 6.88
N THR A 147 -4.31 -15.79 6.78
CA THR A 147 -3.84 -14.39 6.80
C THR A 147 -3.00 -14.07 8.03
N LYS A 148 -3.37 -14.59 9.20
CA LYS A 148 -2.64 -14.38 10.45
C LYS A 148 -1.25 -15.01 10.38
N GLU A 149 -1.15 -16.23 9.86
CA GLU A 149 0.12 -16.92 9.72
C GLU A 149 1.05 -16.20 8.73
N GLY A 150 0.54 -15.81 7.55
CA GLY A 150 1.32 -15.05 6.57
C GLY A 150 1.86 -13.74 7.15
N TYR A 151 1.01 -13.01 7.89
CA TYR A 151 1.43 -11.79 8.58
C TYR A 151 2.51 -12.04 9.65
N GLN A 152 2.35 -13.08 10.49
CA GLN A 152 3.32 -13.39 11.54
C GLN A 152 4.66 -13.84 10.96
N PHE A 153 4.65 -14.66 9.90
CA PHE A 153 5.87 -15.06 9.19
C PHE A 153 6.64 -13.83 8.67
N LEU A 154 5.94 -12.89 8.05
CA LEU A 154 6.55 -11.63 7.60
C LEU A 154 7.08 -10.82 8.79
N LEU A 155 6.29 -10.66 9.85
CA LEU A 155 6.71 -9.92 11.04
C LEU A 155 8.01 -10.48 11.64
N GLU A 156 8.12 -11.81 11.74
CA GLU A 156 9.34 -12.50 12.18
C GLU A 156 10.49 -12.31 11.19
N LYS A 157 10.26 -12.50 9.88
CA LYS A 157 11.25 -12.28 8.82
C LYS A 157 11.86 -10.88 8.85
N PHE A 158 11.06 -9.87 9.22
CA PHE A 158 11.49 -8.47 9.31
C PHE A 158 11.77 -8.00 10.75
N SER A 159 11.71 -8.89 11.75
CA SER A 159 11.84 -8.52 13.18
C SER A 159 13.25 -8.04 13.58
N GLY A 160 14.29 -8.41 12.81
CA GLY A 160 15.69 -8.02 13.06
C GLY A 160 16.28 -6.97 12.11
N ILE A 161 15.49 -6.44 11.16
CA ILE A 161 15.98 -5.42 10.23
C ILE A 161 15.85 -4.05 10.90
N SER A 162 16.98 -3.34 11.08
CA SER A 162 17.00 -1.98 11.62
C SER A 162 16.41 -0.97 10.64
N ASP A 163 15.95 0.19 11.11
CA ASP A 163 15.43 1.27 10.26
C ASP A 163 16.43 1.68 9.16
N GLU A 164 17.73 1.64 9.46
CA GLU A 164 18.81 1.90 8.49
C GLU A 164 18.93 0.80 7.44
N GLN A 165 18.80 -0.47 7.82
CA GLN A 165 18.80 -1.60 6.89
C GLN A 165 17.52 -1.64 6.04
N GLN A 166 16.39 -1.16 6.57
CA GLN A 166 15.17 -0.95 5.80
C GLN A 166 15.37 0.12 4.73
N LEU A 167 15.95 1.27 5.07
CA LEU A 167 16.27 2.31 4.10
C LEU A 167 17.29 1.85 3.05
N VAL A 168 18.25 1.02 3.44
CA VAL A 168 19.22 0.42 2.50
C VAL A 168 18.56 -0.62 1.60
N ASN A 169 17.67 -1.48 2.08
CA ASN A 169 16.94 -2.43 1.24
C ASN A 169 15.94 -1.74 0.30
N LEU A 170 15.28 -0.67 0.78
CA LEU A 170 14.44 0.20 -0.04
C LEU A 170 15.25 0.92 -1.12
N ARG A 171 16.47 1.40 -0.80
CA ARG A 171 17.36 2.10 -1.74
C ARG A 171 18.09 1.17 -2.70
N ILE A 172 18.65 0.05 -2.26
CA ILE A 172 19.37 -0.91 -3.12
C ILE A 172 18.42 -1.48 -4.17
N GLY A 173 17.17 -1.76 -3.81
CA GLY A 173 16.15 -2.09 -4.81
C GLY A 173 15.96 -0.98 -5.86
N GLN A 174 16.04 0.29 -5.49
CA GLN A 174 15.90 1.40 -6.44
C GLN A 174 17.09 1.59 -7.39
N VAL A 175 18.27 0.99 -7.12
CA VAL A 175 19.48 1.13 -7.95
C VAL A 175 19.72 -0.08 -8.87
N GLU A 176 19.04 -1.21 -8.65
CA GLU A 176 19.03 -2.33 -9.60
C GLU A 176 17.88 -2.18 -10.61
N GLU A 177 18.06 -1.27 -11.57
CA GLU A 177 17.50 -1.25 -12.93
C GLU A 177 18.34 -0.35 -13.84
#